data_AF-A0A958MU33-F1
#
_entry.id   AF-A0A958MU33-F1
#
_cell.length_a   1.000
_cell.length_b   1.000
_cell.length_c   1.000
_cell.angle_alpha   90.00
_cell.angle_beta   90.00
_cell.angle_gamma   90.00
#
_symmetry.space_group_name_H-M   'P 1'
#
loop_
_entity.id
_entity.type
_entity.pdbx_description
1 polymer ?
#
loop_
_entity_poly.entity_id
_entity_poly.type
_entity_poly.pdbx_seq_one_letter_code
_entity_poly.pdbx_strand_id
1 'polypeptide(L)'
;FSEVKDIISLLLELEVEVFIVAASIKWAVEPGAHLVGLSPEQVIGIETRVDNGIITEHQHGPITYRRGKVDGLLARTNGQTPFFAAGNTEGDLPLLESANELRLVVAGSPHGDRNFETEQRMLTIAEQRRWFSFKFL
;
A
#
# COMPACT_ATOMS: atom_id res chain seq x y z
N PHE A 1 -6.53 13.35 3.87
CA PHE A 1 -5.37 12.43 3.95
C PHE A 1 -4.39 12.81 5.06
N SER A 2 -4.60 13.92 5.81
CA SER A 2 -3.78 14.24 6.99
C SER A 2 -3.77 13.09 7.99
N GLU A 3 -4.90 12.41 8.15
CA GLU A 3 -5.12 11.32 9.09
C GLU A 3 -4.20 10.11 8.80
N VAL A 4 -3.99 9.78 7.52
CA VAL A 4 -3.07 8.68 7.13
C VAL A 4 -1.62 9.10 7.36
N LYS A 5 -1.31 10.38 7.14
CA LYS A 5 0.01 10.93 7.46
C LYS A 5 0.28 10.88 8.96
N ASP A 6 -0.71 11.15 9.80
CA ASP A 6 -0.59 11.10 11.25
C ASP A 6 -0.35 9.66 11.74
N ILE A 7 -1.02 8.67 11.14
CA ILE A 7 -0.75 7.25 11.40
C ILE A 7 0.70 6.89 11.02
N ILE A 8 1.16 7.28 9.83
CA ILE A 8 2.54 7.01 9.40
C ILE A 8 3.54 7.66 10.36
N SER A 9 3.30 8.92 10.74
CA SER A 9 4.17 9.66 11.66
C SER A 9 4.24 8.97 13.02
N LEU A 10 3.10 8.58 13.59
CA LEU A 10 3.04 7.85 14.85
C LEU A 10 3.79 6.51 14.78
N LEU A 11 3.62 5.75 13.69
CA LEU A 11 4.34 4.47 13.53
C LEU A 11 5.85 4.69 13.46
N LEU A 12 6.31 5.69 12.72
CA LEU A 12 7.73 6.04 12.64
C LEU A 12 8.28 6.52 13.98
N GLU A 13 7.53 7.31 14.76
CA GLU A 13 7.90 7.74 16.11
C GLU A 13 8.03 6.56 17.08
N LEU A 14 7.26 5.49 16.86
CA LEU A 14 7.33 4.23 17.61
C LEU A 14 8.38 3.25 17.04
N GLU A 15 9.25 3.71 16.14
CA GLU A 15 10.29 2.90 15.48
C GLU A 15 9.75 1.67 14.73
N VAL A 16 8.50 1.76 14.25
CA VAL A 16 7.90 0.73 13.39
C VAL A 16 8.41 0.89 11.97
N GLU A 17 8.82 -0.22 11.36
CA GLU A 17 9.17 -0.24 9.94
C GLU A 17 7.89 -0.10 9.08
N VAL A 18 7.84 0.95 8.28
CA VAL A 18 6.70 1.28 7.41
C VAL A 18 7.08 1.09 5.95
N PHE A 19 6.21 0.45 5.18
CA PHE A 19 6.35 0.27 3.73
C PHE A 19 5.13 0.81 2.97
N ILE A 20 5.37 1.41 1.81
CA ILE A 20 4.35 1.67 0.79
C ILE A 20 4.37 0.53 -0.22
N VAL A 21 3.24 -0.18 -0.38
CA VAL A 21 3.10 -1.27 -1.34
C VAL A 21 2.10 -0.89 -2.44
N ALA A 22 2.60 -0.54 -3.63
CA ALA A 22 1.82 0.06 -4.70
C ALA A 22 1.82 -0.80 -5.97
N ALA A 23 0.71 -0.81 -6.71
CA ALA A 23 0.65 -1.38 -8.07
C ALA A 23 1.13 -0.40 -9.16
N SER A 24 1.64 0.76 -8.74
CA SER A 24 2.26 1.76 -9.61
C SER A 24 3.74 1.47 -9.78
N ILE A 25 4.35 2.03 -10.82
CA ILE A 25 5.80 1.99 -11.00
C ILE A 25 6.49 2.70 -9.82
N LYS A 26 7.50 2.04 -9.23
CA LYS A 26 8.13 2.46 -7.97
C LYS A 26 8.65 3.89 -8.01
N TRP A 27 9.38 4.26 -9.05
CA TRP A 27 9.96 5.60 -9.20
C TRP A 27 8.91 6.73 -9.26
N ALA A 28 7.65 6.43 -9.63
CA ALA A 28 6.58 7.42 -9.60
C ALA A 28 5.98 7.62 -8.20
N VAL A 29 6.22 6.67 -7.29
CA VAL A 29 5.70 6.67 -5.91
C VAL A 29 6.71 7.27 -4.93
N GLU A 30 8.01 7.05 -5.17
CA GLU A 30 9.12 7.53 -4.31
C GLU A 30 9.04 9.02 -3.94
N PRO A 31 8.73 9.96 -4.87
CA PRO A 31 8.60 11.37 -4.50
C PRO A 31 7.49 11.64 -3.48
N GLY A 32 6.38 10.89 -3.56
CA GLY A 32 5.28 10.98 -2.59
C GLY A 32 5.63 10.36 -1.24
N ALA A 33 6.43 9.29 -1.24
CA ALA A 33 6.91 8.64 -0.02
C ALA A 33 7.74 9.59 0.85
N HIS A 34 8.60 10.42 0.22
CA HIS A 34 9.39 11.42 0.95
C HIS A 34 8.53 12.44 1.70
N LEU A 35 7.33 12.78 1.20
CA LEU A 35 6.44 13.74 1.85
C LEU A 35 5.85 13.25 3.18
N VAL A 36 5.96 11.94 3.43
CA VAL A 36 5.51 11.27 4.66
C VAL A 36 6.66 10.66 5.46
N GLY A 37 7.90 11.07 5.18
CA GLY A 37 9.09 10.67 5.95
C GLY A 37 9.65 9.29 5.60
N LEU A 38 9.28 8.72 4.45
CA LEU A 38 9.74 7.40 4.01
C LEU A 38 10.79 7.52 2.90
N SER A 39 11.79 6.64 2.91
CA SER A 39 12.83 6.57 1.88
C SER A 39 12.42 5.69 0.67
N PRO A 40 13.16 5.74 -0.45
CA PRO A 40 12.89 4.89 -1.61
C PRO A 40 12.96 3.38 -1.30
N GLU A 41 13.75 2.97 -0.31
CA GLU A 41 13.86 1.59 0.15
C GLU A 41 12.57 1.11 0.81
N GLN A 42 11.76 2.02 1.35
CA GLN A 42 10.47 1.73 1.95
C GLN A 42 9.33 1.70 0.92
N VAL A 43 9.64 1.87 -0.37
CA VAL A 43 8.66 1.77 -1.46
C VAL A 43 8.83 0.44 -2.20
N ILE A 44 7.74 -0.32 -2.24
CA ILE A 44 7.58 -1.58 -2.96
C ILE A 44 6.56 -1.32 -4.07
N GLY A 45 7.05 -1.12 -5.29
CA GLY A 45 6.23 -0.87 -6.47
C GLY A 45 6.63 -1.79 -7.61
N ILE A 46 5.94 -1.66 -8.75
CA ILE A 46 6.37 -2.31 -9.99
C ILE A 46 7.74 -1.74 -10.36
N GLU A 47 8.67 -2.59 -10.75
CA GLU A 47 9.98 -2.18 -11.24
C GLU A 47 10.15 -2.59 -12.69
N THR A 48 10.92 -1.79 -13.43
CA THR A 48 11.44 -2.15 -14.75
C THR A 48 12.95 -2.15 -14.69
N ARG A 49 13.56 -2.95 -15.55
CA ARG A 49 15.01 -3.05 -15.65
C ARG A 49 15.59 -1.70 -16.09
N VAL A 50 16.69 -1.32 -15.46
CA VAL A 50 17.49 -0.15 -15.84
C VAL A 50 18.78 -0.63 -16.48
N ASP A 51 18.95 -0.34 -17.76
CA ASP A 51 20.16 -0.69 -18.51
C ASP A 51 20.91 0.59 -18.86
N ASN A 52 22.16 0.71 -18.39
CA ASN A 52 23.00 1.89 -18.61
C ASN A 52 22.34 3.23 -18.24
N GLY A 53 21.58 3.24 -17.15
CA GLY A 53 20.84 4.43 -16.68
C GLY A 53 19.54 4.72 -17.43
N ILE A 54 19.12 3.85 -18.36
CA ILE A 54 17.89 4.00 -19.14
C ILE A 54 16.83 3.02 -18.61
N ILE A 55 15.65 3.55 -18.31
CA ILE A 55 14.48 2.75 -17.93
C ILE A 55 14.00 1.99 -19.17
N THR A 56 13.89 0.67 -19.06
CA THR A 56 13.42 -0.21 -20.14
C THR A 56 11.95 -0.59 -19.94
N GLU A 57 11.38 -1.27 -20.94
CA GLU A 57 10.04 -1.89 -20.88
C GLU A 57 10.06 -3.28 -20.22
N HIS A 58 11.23 -3.83 -19.91
CA HIS A 58 11.35 -5.16 -19.33
C HIS A 58 11.07 -5.11 -17.84
N GLN A 59 10.11 -5.92 -17.38
CA GLN A 59 9.78 -6.03 -15.97
C GLN A 59 10.99 -6.49 -15.15
N HIS A 60 11.12 -5.92 -13.95
CA HIS A 60 12.06 -6.36 -12.92
C HIS A 60 11.28 -6.67 -11.64
N GLY A 61 11.61 -7.78 -10.97
CA GLY A 61 10.94 -8.18 -9.73
C GLY A 61 9.46 -8.57 -9.88
N PRO A 62 8.73 -8.69 -8.75
CA PRO A 62 7.33 -9.09 -8.74
C PRO A 62 6.39 -7.99 -9.24
N ILE A 63 5.28 -8.39 -9.89
CA ILE A 63 4.18 -7.46 -10.19
C ILE A 63 3.42 -7.22 -8.88
N THR A 64 3.57 -6.05 -8.27
CA THR A 64 3.00 -5.67 -6.97
C THR A 64 1.49 -5.35 -7.04
N TYR A 65 0.70 -6.27 -7.61
CA TYR A 65 -0.76 -6.18 -7.73
C TYR A 65 -1.44 -7.38 -7.06
N ARG A 66 -2.48 -7.13 -6.26
CA ARG A 66 -3.20 -8.16 -5.49
C ARG A 66 -2.22 -8.98 -4.66
N ARG A 67 -2.13 -10.29 -4.89
CA ARG A 67 -1.21 -11.21 -4.19
C ARG A 67 0.25 -10.79 -4.35
N GLY A 68 0.63 -10.21 -5.48
CA GLY A 68 1.99 -9.73 -5.68
C GLY A 68 2.38 -8.57 -4.77
N LYS A 69 1.42 -7.86 -4.16
CA LYS A 69 1.71 -6.93 -3.06
C LYS A 69 2.24 -7.66 -1.83
N VAL A 70 1.62 -8.80 -1.49
CA VAL A 70 2.05 -9.66 -0.39
C VAL A 70 3.42 -10.24 -0.69
N ASP A 71 3.61 -10.78 -1.90
CA ASP A 71 4.89 -11.38 -2.30
C ASP A 71 6.02 -10.34 -2.26
N GLY A 72 5.77 -9.11 -2.75
CA GLY A 72 6.72 -8.00 -2.69
C GLY A 72 7.06 -7.57 -1.26
N LEU A 73 6.06 -7.49 -0.37
CA LEU A 73 6.28 -7.19 1.05
C LEU A 73 7.13 -8.27 1.72
N LEU A 74 6.73 -9.53 1.59
CA LEU A 74 7.43 -10.66 2.21
C LEU A 74 8.87 -10.80 1.70
N ALA A 75 9.11 -10.55 0.40
CA ALA A 75 10.47 -10.53 -0.14
C ALA A 75 11.33 -9.44 0.50
N ARG A 76 10.74 -8.28 0.83
CA ARG A 76 11.44 -7.16 1.44
C ARG A 76 11.67 -7.35 2.95
N THR A 77 10.77 -8.04 3.63
CA THR A 77 10.77 -8.22 5.09
C THR A 77 11.28 -9.60 5.53
N ASN A 78 11.96 -10.34 4.64
CA ASN A 78 12.44 -11.70 4.89
C ASN A 78 11.34 -12.66 5.40
N GLY A 79 10.15 -12.57 4.83
CA GLY A 79 9.00 -13.41 5.15
C GLY A 79 8.16 -12.94 6.34
N GLN A 80 8.45 -11.76 6.91
CA GLN A 80 7.65 -11.21 8.01
C GLN A 80 6.34 -10.59 7.50
N THR A 81 5.22 -11.09 8.00
CA THR A 81 3.89 -10.51 7.76
C THR A 81 3.71 -9.21 8.55
N PRO A 82 2.99 -8.21 8.02
CA PRO A 82 2.77 -6.97 8.73
C PRO A 82 1.82 -7.19 9.93
N PHE A 83 1.99 -6.44 11.01
CA PHE A 83 0.96 -6.41 12.05
C PHE A 83 -0.21 -5.50 11.68
N PHE A 84 0.05 -4.47 10.88
CA PHE A 84 -0.93 -3.50 10.43
C PHE A 84 -0.83 -3.31 8.92
N ALA A 85 -1.97 -3.32 8.24
CA ALA A 85 -2.06 -2.93 6.83
C ALA A 85 -3.23 -1.98 6.60
N ALA A 86 -3.02 -1.03 5.68
CA ALA A 86 -4.04 -0.12 5.20
C ALA A 86 -4.15 -0.17 3.67
N GLY A 87 -5.35 -0.04 3.13
CA GLY A 87 -5.63 -0.07 1.69
C GLY A 87 -7.01 0.48 1.37
N ASN A 88 -7.28 0.75 0.10
CA ASN A 88 -8.55 1.37 -0.31
C ASN A 88 -9.32 0.53 -1.34
N THR A 89 -8.61 -0.17 -2.22
CA THR A 89 -9.23 -0.93 -3.32
C THR A 89 -9.21 -2.44 -3.06
N GLU A 90 -10.00 -3.19 -3.83
CA GLU A 90 -9.95 -4.67 -3.83
C GLU A 90 -8.58 -5.21 -4.26
N GLY A 91 -7.77 -4.40 -4.95
CA GLY A 91 -6.37 -4.72 -5.25
C GLY A 91 -5.50 -4.85 -3.99
N ASP A 92 -5.94 -4.27 -2.87
CA ASP A 92 -5.25 -4.28 -1.57
C ASP A 92 -5.76 -5.39 -0.65
N LEU A 93 -6.88 -6.05 -0.99
CA LEU A 93 -7.50 -7.05 -0.13
C LEU A 93 -6.52 -8.15 0.31
N PRO A 94 -5.70 -8.76 -0.57
CA PRO A 94 -4.72 -9.76 -0.14
C PRO A 94 -3.68 -9.21 0.85
N LEU A 95 -3.29 -7.94 0.71
CA LEU A 95 -2.35 -7.30 1.62
C LEU A 95 -2.99 -7.08 3.00
N LEU A 96 -4.24 -6.61 3.03
CA LEU A 96 -5.02 -6.47 4.26
C LEU A 96 -5.24 -7.82 4.96
N GLU A 97 -5.52 -8.88 4.20
CA GLU A 97 -5.66 -10.24 4.72
C GLU A 97 -4.34 -10.80 5.27
N SER A 98 -3.19 -10.35 4.75
CA SER A 98 -1.88 -10.79 5.21
C SER A 98 -1.44 -10.17 6.53
N ALA A 99 -2.03 -9.03 6.93
CA ALA A 99 -1.75 -8.46 8.25
C ALA A 99 -2.23 -9.43 9.35
N ASN A 100 -1.56 -9.51 10.49
CA ASN A 100 -1.98 -10.43 11.58
C ASN A 100 -2.85 -9.75 12.66
N GLU A 101 -2.67 -8.46 12.97
CA GLU A 101 -3.43 -7.75 14.01
C GLU A 101 -4.48 -6.78 13.44
N LEU A 102 -4.06 -5.72 12.78
CA LEU A 102 -4.90 -4.56 12.44
C LEU A 102 -5.06 -4.41 10.92
N ARG A 103 -6.29 -4.14 10.48
CA ARG A 103 -6.62 -3.86 9.07
C ARG A 103 -7.43 -2.59 9.01
N LEU A 104 -7.03 -1.67 8.13
CA LEU A 104 -7.73 -0.41 7.91
C LEU A 104 -8.11 -0.27 6.44
N VAL A 105 -9.41 -0.17 6.16
CA VAL A 105 -9.90 0.27 4.86
C VAL A 105 -10.05 1.78 4.87
N VAL A 106 -9.45 2.47 3.92
CA VAL A 106 -9.66 3.91 3.71
C VAL A 106 -10.44 4.16 2.43
N ALA A 107 -11.32 5.15 2.42
CA ALA A 107 -12.09 5.54 1.24
C ALA A 107 -12.12 7.06 1.10
N GLY A 108 -11.88 7.57 -0.09
CA GLY A 108 -11.84 9.01 -0.37
C GLY A 108 -12.16 9.38 -1.80
N SER A 109 -12.41 8.41 -2.68
CA SER A 109 -12.81 8.68 -4.05
C SER A 109 -14.22 9.29 -4.10
N PRO A 110 -14.44 10.36 -4.88
CA PRO A 110 -15.77 10.92 -5.11
C PRO A 110 -16.61 10.02 -6.01
N HIS A 111 -17.94 10.21 -6.00
CA HIS A 111 -18.83 9.52 -6.94
C HIS A 111 -18.40 9.75 -8.39
N GLY A 112 -18.32 8.68 -9.17
CA GLY A 112 -17.89 8.70 -10.57
C GLY A 112 -16.39 8.49 -10.78
N ASP A 113 -15.58 8.51 -9.72
CA ASP A 113 -14.18 8.09 -9.80
C ASP A 113 -14.08 6.57 -9.99
N ARG A 114 -13.08 6.12 -10.74
CA ARG A 114 -12.86 4.69 -11.06
C ARG A 114 -12.69 3.81 -9.82
N ASN A 115 -12.22 4.36 -8.70
CA ASN A 115 -12.02 3.62 -7.47
C ASN A 115 -13.27 3.64 -6.57
N PHE A 116 -14.27 4.49 -6.85
CA PHE A 116 -15.42 4.68 -5.97
C PHE A 116 -16.11 3.35 -5.62
N GLU A 117 -16.44 2.54 -6.63
CA GLU A 117 -17.18 1.29 -6.43
C GLU A 117 -16.36 0.25 -5.66
N THR A 118 -15.06 0.16 -5.93
CA THR A 118 -14.18 -0.79 -5.23
C THR A 118 -13.97 -0.36 -3.78
N GLU A 119 -13.86 0.95 -3.51
CA GLU A 119 -13.82 1.48 -2.14
C GLU A 119 -15.12 1.19 -1.39
N GLN A 120 -16.30 1.33 -2.02
CA GLN A 120 -17.57 0.94 -1.37
C GLN A 120 -17.60 -0.55 -1.01
N ARG A 121 -17.13 -1.43 -1.90
CA ARG A 121 -17.02 -2.86 -1.62
C ARG A 121 -16.06 -3.15 -0.48
N MET A 122 -14.91 -2.47 -0.43
CA MET A 122 -13.94 -2.62 0.66
C MET A 122 -14.51 -2.15 2.01
N LEU A 123 -15.29 -1.07 2.04
CA LEU A 123 -15.99 -0.62 3.25
C LEU A 123 -16.98 -1.68 3.75
N THR A 124 -17.76 -2.29 2.85
CA THR A 124 -18.65 -3.42 3.20
C THR A 124 -17.87 -4.62 3.74
N ILE A 125 -16.72 -4.96 3.15
CA ILE A 125 -15.85 -6.03 3.65
C ILE A 125 -15.34 -5.70 5.05
N ALA A 126 -14.91 -4.45 5.28
CA ALA A 126 -14.43 -4.02 6.58
C ALA A 126 -15.50 -4.16 7.67
N GLU A 127 -16.75 -3.74 7.37
CA GLU A 127 -17.88 -3.91 8.28
C GLU A 127 -18.15 -5.39 8.60
N GLN A 128 -18.25 -6.23 7.57
CA GLN A 128 -18.53 -7.67 7.73
C GLN A 128 -17.45 -8.41 8.52
N ARG A 129 -16.18 -8.01 8.35
CA ARG A 129 -15.01 -8.64 8.97
C ARG A 129 -14.53 -7.94 10.25
N ARG A 130 -15.25 -6.88 10.68
CA ARG A 130 -14.88 -6.04 11.83
C ARG A 130 -13.47 -5.45 11.72
N TRP A 131 -13.07 -5.06 10.52
CA TRP A 131 -11.86 -4.27 10.31
C TRP A 131 -12.14 -2.80 10.56
N PHE A 132 -11.10 -2.02 10.82
CA PHE A 132 -11.25 -0.57 10.90
C PHE A 132 -11.56 -0.01 9.51
N SER A 133 -12.37 1.03 9.45
CA SER A 133 -12.68 1.74 8.23
C SER A 133 -12.71 3.25 8.47
N PHE A 134 -12.18 4.03 7.52
CA PHE A 134 -12.21 5.49 7.56
C PHE A 134 -12.60 6.05 6.20
N LYS A 135 -13.58 6.96 6.18
CA LYS A 135 -14.02 7.65 4.97
C LYS A 135 -13.66 9.14 5.08
N PHE A 136 -12.89 9.65 4.13
CA PHE A 136 -12.64 11.09 4.03
C PHE A 136 -13.95 11.82 3.66
N LEU A 137 -14.21 12.94 4.34
CA LEU A 137 -15.38 13.81 4.09
C LEU A 137 -15.17 14.68 2.85
#